data_AF-A0A954DVJ6-F1
#
_entry.id   AF-A0A954DVJ6-F1
#
_cell.length_a   1.000
_cell.length_b   1.000
_cell.length_c   1.000
_cell.angle_alpha   90.00
_cell.angle_beta   90.00
_cell.angle_gamma   90.00
#
_symmetry.space_group_name_H-M   'P 1'
#
loop_
_entity.id
_entity.type
_entity.pdbx_description
1 polymer ?
#
loop_
_entity_poly.entity_id
_entity_poly.type
_entity_poly.pdbx_seq_one_letter_code
_entity_poly.pdbx_strand_id
1 'polypeptide(L)'
;MAGKQLITEEDVRRMAPGGVLRLDAGTIATPAALDAAFARGIRVQHGSAAAKSCGAQPAAKTRECLWPGMLKHDGTYVVQVVNGRARVSLLT
;
A
#
# COMPACT_ATOMS: atom_id res chain seq x y z
N MET A 1 17.46 19.03 5.00
CA MET A 1 16.36 18.08 4.70
C MET A 1 16.20 18.06 3.19
N ALA A 2 16.35 16.92 2.52
CA ALA A 2 16.07 16.86 1.09
C ALA A 2 14.56 17.07 0.88
N GLY A 3 14.19 17.98 -0.02
CA GLY A 3 12.78 18.21 -0.37
C GLY A 3 12.17 16.95 -0.99
N LYS A 4 10.87 16.74 -0.77
CA LYS A 4 10.14 15.67 -1.44
C LYS A 4 9.93 16.03 -2.92
N GLN A 5 10.08 15.06 -3.81
CA GLN A 5 9.79 15.21 -5.22
C GLN A 5 8.27 15.19 -5.43
N LEU A 6 7.72 16.25 -6.03
CA LEU A 6 6.32 16.31 -6.43
C LEU A 6 6.19 15.83 -7.88
N ILE A 7 5.34 14.83 -8.12
CA ILE A 7 4.95 14.34 -9.43
C ILE A 7 3.57 14.89 -9.74
N THR A 8 3.47 15.61 -10.84
CA THR A 8 2.25 16.25 -11.33
C THR A 8 1.64 15.47 -12.49
N GLU A 9 0.44 15.90 -12.90
CA GLU A 9 -0.21 15.35 -14.08
C GLU A 9 0.65 15.51 -15.34
N GLU A 10 1.34 16.65 -15.48
CA GLU A 10 2.15 16.92 -16.66
C GLU A 10 3.37 15.99 -16.74
N ASP A 11 3.97 15.67 -15.60
CA ASP A 11 5.04 14.68 -15.51
C ASP A 11 4.55 13.32 -15.99
N VAL A 12 3.36 12.90 -15.55
CA VAL A 12 2.75 11.64 -15.96
C VAL A 12 2.38 11.66 -17.44
N ARG A 13 1.93 12.79 -18.01
CA ARG A 13 1.66 12.93 -19.47
C ARG A 13 2.92 12.79 -20.33
N ARG A 14 4.10 13.10 -19.78
CA ARG A 14 5.38 12.93 -20.48
C ARG A 14 5.91 11.49 -20.44
N MET A 15 5.37 10.64 -19.55
CA MET A 15 5.75 9.22 -19.47
C MET A 15 5.24 8.42 -20.68
N ALA A 16 5.89 7.29 -20.95
CA ALA A 16 5.40 6.34 -21.94
C ALA A 16 4.10 5.67 -21.44
N PRO A 17 3.08 5.51 -22.32
CA PRO A 17 1.89 4.71 -22.00
C PRO A 17 2.30 3.28 -21.59
N GLY A 18 1.58 2.68 -20.64
CA GLY A 18 1.90 1.34 -20.14
C GLY A 18 3.17 1.24 -19.27
N GLY A 19 3.85 2.36 -18.99
CA GLY A 19 5.05 2.41 -18.16
C GLY A 19 4.80 2.15 -16.68
N VAL A 20 5.80 2.44 -15.85
CA VAL A 20 5.73 2.28 -14.39
C VAL A 20 6.06 3.60 -13.69
N LEU A 21 5.16 4.08 -12.83
CA LEU A 21 5.39 5.21 -11.93
C LEU A 21 5.79 4.67 -10.56
N ARG A 22 7.03 4.93 -10.13
CA ARG A 22 7.53 4.54 -8.80
C ARG A 22 7.34 5.67 -7.80
N LEU A 23 6.63 5.41 -6.72
CA LEU A 23 6.39 6.34 -5.61
C LEU A 23 7.19 5.90 -4.40
N ASP A 24 8.42 6.38 -4.28
CA ASP A 24 9.30 6.13 -3.13
C ASP A 24 8.97 7.06 -1.96
N ALA A 25 9.59 6.83 -0.78
CA ALA A 25 9.34 7.62 0.44
C ALA A 25 9.62 9.14 0.28
N GLY A 26 10.42 9.51 -0.73
CA GLY A 26 10.72 10.88 -1.09
C GLY A 26 9.77 11.50 -2.11
N THR A 27 8.76 10.76 -2.60
CA THR A 27 7.94 11.16 -3.75
C THR A 27 6.49 11.34 -3.35
N ILE A 28 5.86 12.42 -3.81
CA ILE A 28 4.43 12.69 -3.67
C ILE A 28 3.86 12.82 -5.06
N ALA A 29 2.79 12.09 -5.37
CA ALA A 29 2.00 12.31 -6.58
C ALA A 29 0.75 13.13 -6.27
N THR A 30 0.40 14.09 -7.13
CA THR A 30 -0.89 14.78 -7.03
C THR A 30 -2.04 13.84 -7.42
N PRO A 31 -3.29 14.08 -6.97
CA PRO A 31 -4.44 13.28 -7.39
C PRO A 31 -4.59 13.20 -8.91
N ALA A 32 -4.45 14.33 -9.61
CA ALA A 32 -4.50 14.39 -11.07
C ALA A 32 -3.40 13.53 -11.74
N ALA A 33 -2.22 13.39 -11.12
CA ALA A 33 -1.16 12.51 -11.62
C ALA A 33 -1.56 11.03 -11.55
N LEU A 34 -2.23 10.60 -10.48
CA LEU A 34 -2.72 9.22 -10.33
C LEU A 34 -3.84 8.91 -11.33
N ASP A 35 -4.76 9.87 -11.54
CA ASP A 35 -5.83 9.75 -12.53
C ASP A 35 -5.25 9.63 -13.95
N ALA A 36 -4.27 10.47 -14.29
CA ALA A 36 -3.57 10.40 -15.57
C ALA A 36 -2.78 9.09 -15.73
N ALA A 37 -2.20 8.55 -14.65
CA ALA A 37 -1.49 7.27 -14.71
C ALA A 37 -2.45 6.13 -15.02
N PHE A 38 -3.61 6.10 -14.37
CA PHE A 38 -4.68 5.13 -14.63
C PHE A 38 -5.17 5.21 -16.08
N ALA A 39 -5.50 6.40 -16.56
CA ALA A 39 -5.99 6.61 -17.92
C ALA A 39 -4.99 6.17 -19.00
N ARG A 40 -3.69 6.22 -18.70
CA ARG A 40 -2.60 5.86 -19.64
C ARG A 40 -2.07 4.45 -19.44
N GLY A 41 -2.72 3.64 -18.59
CA GLY A 41 -2.29 2.27 -18.29
C GLY A 41 -0.93 2.19 -17.59
N ILE A 42 -0.48 3.28 -16.96
CA ILE A 42 0.79 3.33 -16.24
C ILE A 42 0.59 2.66 -14.88
N ARG A 43 1.40 1.65 -14.57
CA ARG A 43 1.33 0.95 -13.28
C ARG A 43 1.99 1.79 -12.18
N VAL A 44 1.25 2.07 -11.12
CA VAL A 44 1.80 2.75 -9.94
C VAL A 44 2.41 1.72 -8.98
N GLN A 45 3.72 1.80 -8.76
CA GLN A 45 4.44 0.99 -7.78
C GLN A 45 4.78 1.86 -6.58
N HIS A 46 4.20 1.52 -5.42
CA HIS A 46 4.59 2.14 -4.17
C HIS A 46 5.90 1.51 -3.72
N GLY A 47 6.96 2.32 -3.68
CA GLY A 47 8.21 1.93 -3.05
C GLY A 47 7.93 1.50 -1.62
N SER A 48 8.74 0.58 -1.10
CA SER A 48 8.64 0.06 0.27
C SER A 48 8.90 1.18 1.30
N ALA A 49 7.96 2.12 1.45
CA ALA A 49 7.82 2.93 2.64
C ALA A 49 7.33 1.98 3.72
N ALA A 50 8.26 1.19 4.28
CA ALA A 50 8.07 0.22 5.33
C ALA A 50 6.61 -0.27 5.39
N ALA A 51 6.23 -1.16 4.48
CA ALA A 51 5.36 -2.22 4.94
C ALA A 51 6.10 -2.75 6.17
N LYS A 52 5.62 -2.42 7.38
CA LYS A 52 6.09 -3.03 8.62
C LYS A 52 5.71 -4.49 8.49
N SER A 53 6.47 -5.21 7.68
CA SER A 53 6.40 -6.65 7.60
C SER A 53 6.84 -7.06 8.99
N CYS A 54 5.96 -7.75 9.70
CA CYS A 54 6.23 -8.29 11.03
C CYS A 54 7.26 -9.44 10.98
N GLY A 55 8.19 -9.42 10.02
CA GLY A 55 9.26 -10.36 9.88
C GLY A 55 10.37 -10.01 10.86
N ALA A 56 10.61 -10.92 11.80
CA ALA A 56 11.70 -10.93 12.76
C ALA A 56 11.52 -10.09 14.04
N GLN A 57 10.50 -10.40 14.86
CA GLN A 57 10.64 -10.25 16.32
C GLN A 57 10.09 -11.48 17.05
N PRO A 58 10.86 -12.11 17.95
CA PRO A 58 10.37 -13.20 18.77
C PRO A 58 9.38 -12.65 19.80
N ALA A 59 8.15 -13.15 19.75
CA ALA A 59 7.20 -13.21 20.87
C ALA A 59 7.06 -11.94 21.75
N ALA A 60 6.68 -10.80 21.15
CA ALA A 60 6.07 -9.71 21.90
C ALA A 60 4.55 -9.71 21.63
N LYS A 61 3.80 -9.96 22.70
CA LYS A 61 2.34 -10.11 22.79
C LYS A 61 1.54 -9.22 21.82
N THR A 62 0.93 -9.88 20.82
CA THR A 62 -0.45 -9.67 20.34
C THR A 62 -0.95 -8.22 20.32
N ARG A 63 -0.81 -7.53 19.18
CA ARG A 63 -1.79 -6.51 18.75
C ARG A 63 -1.71 -6.08 17.29
N GLU A 64 -0.64 -6.33 16.55
CA GLU A 64 -0.39 -5.56 15.32
C GLU A 64 -0.20 -6.39 14.03
N CYS A 65 -0.30 -7.72 14.07
CA CYS A 65 0.01 -8.56 12.89
C CYS A 65 -1.05 -9.65 12.64
N LEU A 66 -2.29 -9.24 12.39
CA LEU A 66 -3.38 -10.15 11.98
C LEU A 66 -3.19 -10.66 10.54
N TRP A 67 -2.58 -9.84 9.68
CA TRP A 67 -2.47 -10.08 8.25
C TRP A 67 -1.67 -11.34 7.88
N PRO A 68 -0.48 -11.62 8.47
CA PRO A 68 0.25 -12.85 8.17
C PRO A 68 -0.46 -14.12 8.63
N GLY A 69 -1.36 -14.03 9.62
CA GLY A 69 -2.19 -15.15 10.04
C GLY A 69 -3.32 -15.45 9.06
N MET A 70 -3.92 -14.40 8.47
CA MET A 70 -4.97 -14.55 7.45
C MET A 70 -4.43 -15.19 6.18
N LEU A 71 -3.24 -14.80 5.72
CA LEU A 71 -2.65 -15.32 4.48
C LEU A 71 -2.21 -16.78 4.53
N LYS A 72 -2.32 -17.46 5.68
CA LYS A 72 -2.01 -18.91 5.80
C LYS A 72 -3.12 -19.80 5.27
N HIS A 73 -4.34 -19.28 5.14
CA HIS A 73 -5.49 -20.04 4.69
C HIS A 73 -6.22 -19.23 3.63
N ASP A 74 -6.63 -19.90 2.55
CA ASP A 74 -7.51 -19.28 1.57
C ASP A 74 -8.95 -19.29 2.10
N GLY A 75 -9.66 -18.18 1.94
CA GLY A 75 -11.07 -18.10 2.32
C GLY A 75 -11.60 -16.69 2.47
N THR A 76 -12.89 -16.58 2.72
CA THR A 76 -13.58 -15.31 2.97
C THR A 76 -13.47 -14.98 4.45
N TYR A 77 -13.01 -13.77 4.77
CA TYR A 77 -12.85 -13.33 6.16
C TYR A 77 -13.80 -12.17 6.48
N VAL A 78 -14.33 -12.17 7.70
CA VAL A 78 -15.06 -11.04 8.29
C VAL A 78 -14.19 -10.36 9.32
N VAL A 79 -14.09 -9.04 9.21
CA VAL A 79 -13.39 -8.20 10.19
C VAL A 79 -14.41 -7.39 10.97
N GLN A 80 -14.45 -7.58 12.29
CA GLN A 80 -15.30 -6.82 13.19
C GLN A 80 -14.43 -5.89 14.04
N VAL A 81 -14.75 -4.58 14.06
CA VAL A 81 -14.06 -3.59 14.91
C VAL A 81 -15.01 -3.11 16.00
N VAL A 82 -14.71 -3.42 17.26
CA VAL A 82 -15.51 -3.01 18.43
C VAL A 82 -14.59 -2.42 19.49
N ASN A 83 -14.91 -1.22 19.99
CA ASN A 83 -14.11 -0.52 21.00
C ASN A 83 -12.63 -0.39 20.62
N GLY A 84 -12.36 -0.11 19.33
CA GLY A 84 -11.00 -0.02 18.80
C GLY A 84 -10.25 -1.37 18.74
N ARG A 85 -10.93 -2.50 18.86
CA ARG A 85 -10.35 -3.84 18.74
C ARG A 85 -10.86 -4.53 17.49
N ALA A 86 -9.94 -4.93 16.62
CA ALA A 86 -10.24 -5.75 15.46
C ALA A 86 -10.27 -7.25 15.84
N ARG A 87 -11.32 -7.95 15.42
CA ARG A 87 -11.43 -9.41 15.44
C ARG A 87 -11.62 -9.89 14.01
N VAL A 88 -10.89 -10.94 13.63
CA VAL A 88 -10.99 -11.56 12.31
C VAL A 88 -11.55 -12.96 12.49
N SER A 89 -12.58 -13.29 11.72
CA SER A 89 -13.19 -14.62 11.68
C SER A 89 -13.17 -15.13 10.25
N LEU A 90 -12.84 -16.40 10.05
CA LEU A 90 -13.02 -17.08 8.78
C LEU A 90 -14.51 -17.39 8.61
N LEU A 91 -15.08 -17.01 7.47
CA LEU A 91 -16.43 -17.37 7.09
C LEU A 91 -16.36 -18.76 6.45
N THR A 92 -16.60 -19.79 7.26
CA THR A 92 -16.77 -21.18 6.82
C THR A 92 -18.15 -21.42 6.25
#